data_AF-A0ABC8U0Y2-F1
#
_entry.id   AF-A0ABC8U0Y2-F1
#
_cell.length_a   1.000
_cell.length_b   1.000
_cell.length_c   1.000
_cell.angle_alpha   90.00
_cell.angle_beta   90.00
_cell.angle_gamma   90.00
#
_symmetry.space_group_name_H-M   'P 1'
#
loop_
_entity.id
_entity.type
_entity.pdbx_description
1 polymer ?
#
loop_
_entity_poly.entity_id
_entity_poly.type
_entity_poly.pdbx_seq_one_letter_code
_entity_poly.pdbx_strand_id
1 'polypeptide(L)'
;MDHKMNVYIWDMDETLILLKSLINGTYAEAFNGLKDVEKGIKIGKTWENHILQVCDEYFFYEQIENCNKPFIDALSQYDDGRDLTDYDFKQDGLGPPSDDINKRKLAYRHRVIAQKYKKVPIIHPF
;
A
#
# COMPACT_ATOMS: atom_id res chain seq x y z
N MET A 1 28.42 0.72 27.79
CA MET A 1 27.50 1.86 27.72
C MET A 1 26.21 1.35 27.14
N ASP A 2 25.12 1.37 27.91
CA ASP A 2 23.80 1.00 27.39
C ASP A 2 23.37 2.04 26.34
N HIS A 3 23.12 1.57 25.12
CA HIS A 3 22.66 2.43 24.04
C HIS A 3 21.14 2.55 24.14
N LYS A 4 20.65 3.74 24.51
CA LYS A 4 19.21 4.02 24.55
C LYS A 4 18.70 4.15 23.12
N MET A 5 17.85 3.22 22.69
CA MET A 5 17.13 3.29 21.41
C MET A 5 15.76 3.95 21.62
N ASN A 6 15.44 4.96 20.81
CA ASN A 6 14.10 5.54 20.75
C ASN A 6 13.38 4.98 19.52
N VAL A 7 12.13 4.57 19.68
CA VAL A 7 11.27 4.05 18.61
C VAL A 7 10.05 4.96 18.52
N TYR A 8 9.78 5.52 17.33
CA TYR A 8 8.62 6.37 17.07
C TYR A 8 7.60 5.58 16.27
N ILE A 9 6.38 5.51 16.79
CA ILE A 9 5.25 4.82 16.16
C ILE A 9 4.31 5.91 15.65
N TRP A 10 4.05 5.91 14.35
CA TRP A 10 3.24 6.93 13.68
C TRP A 10 1.93 6.33 13.21
N ASP A 11 0.86 7.11 13.35
CA ASP A 11 -0.34 6.93 12.53
C ASP A 11 -0.13 7.61 11.17
N MET A 12 -0.82 7.15 10.13
CA MET A 12 -0.61 7.61 8.75
C MET A 12 -1.63 8.67 8.34
N ASP A 13 -2.92 8.30 8.30
CA ASP A 13 -4.01 9.18 7.88
C ASP A 13 -4.26 10.25 8.95
N GLU A 14 -4.43 11.49 8.51
CA GLU A 14 -4.61 12.68 9.35
C GLU A 14 -3.47 13.00 10.34
N THR A 15 -2.35 12.27 10.25
CA THR A 15 -1.12 12.54 11.02
C THR A 15 0.06 12.85 10.10
N LEU A 16 0.42 11.93 9.21
CA LEU A 16 1.49 12.14 8.23
C LEU A 16 0.96 12.67 6.90
N ILE A 17 -0.24 12.22 6.51
CA ILE A 17 -0.91 12.63 5.27
C ILE A 17 -2.32 13.12 5.59
N LEU A 18 -2.88 13.96 4.72
CA LEU A 18 -4.28 14.37 4.77
C LEU A 18 -4.97 13.76 3.56
N LEU A 19 -5.89 12.83 3.75
CA LEU A 19 -6.61 12.22 2.64
C LEU A 19 -8.10 12.13 2.95
N LYS A 20 -8.45 11.47 4.05
CA LYS A 20 -9.85 11.28 4.43
C LYS A 20 -10.56 12.61 4.72
N SER A 21 -9.90 13.54 5.38
CA SER A 21 -10.42 14.87 5.68
C SER A 21 -10.53 15.76 4.44
N LEU A 22 -9.70 15.54 3.41
CA LEU A 22 -9.87 16.17 2.10
C LEU A 22 -11.11 15.64 1.40
N ILE A 23 -11.26 14.31 1.31
CA ILE A 23 -12.40 13.66 0.65
C ILE A 23 -13.73 14.04 1.30
N ASN A 24 -13.75 14.11 2.63
CA ASN A 24 -14.96 14.45 3.40
C ASN A 24 -15.19 15.96 3.55
N GLY A 25 -14.26 16.81 3.09
CA GLY A 25 -14.35 18.27 3.20
C GLY A 25 -14.00 18.85 4.57
N THR A 26 -13.93 18.02 5.62
CA THR A 26 -13.71 18.45 7.01
C THR A 26 -12.39 19.18 7.21
N TYR A 27 -11.36 18.88 6.41
CA TYR A 27 -10.11 19.63 6.44
C TYR A 27 -10.32 21.11 6.10
N ALA A 28 -11.07 21.42 5.03
CA ALA A 28 -11.26 22.79 4.59
C ALA A 28 -12.23 23.55 5.49
N GLU A 29 -13.29 22.88 5.98
CA GLU A 29 -14.27 23.44 6.92
C GLU A 29 -13.62 23.94 8.21
N ALA A 30 -12.62 23.22 8.72
CA ALA A 30 -11.89 23.60 9.93
C ALA A 30 -11.16 24.96 9.83
N PHE A 31 -10.97 25.51 8.63
CA PHE A 31 -10.30 26.80 8.41
C PHE A 31 -11.28 27.97 8.24
N ASN A 32 -12.54 27.84 8.67
CA ASN A 32 -13.50 28.96 8.75
C ASN A 32 -13.63 29.78 7.45
N GLY A 33 -13.71 29.11 6.30
CA GLY A 33 -13.87 29.75 4.99
C GLY A 33 -12.59 30.27 4.34
N LEU A 34 -11.41 30.10 4.97
CA LEU A 34 -10.12 30.42 4.36
C LEU A 34 -9.70 29.42 3.28
N LYS A 35 -10.34 28.24 3.21
CA LYS A 35 -10.09 27.20 2.23
C LYS A 35 -11.37 26.87 1.47
N ASP A 36 -11.21 26.61 0.18
CA ASP A 36 -12.29 26.15 -0.70
C ASP A 36 -12.55 24.65 -0.46
N VAL A 37 -13.75 24.35 0.04
CA VAL A 37 -14.20 22.99 0.38
C VAL A 37 -14.32 22.11 -0.87
N GLU A 38 -14.95 22.61 -1.93
CA GLU A 38 -15.15 21.84 -3.16
C GLU A 38 -13.83 21.50 -3.83
N LYS A 39 -12.90 22.45 -3.85
CA LYS A 39 -11.54 22.23 -4.34
C LYS A 39 -10.79 21.19 -3.50
N GLY A 40 -10.92 21.24 -2.17
CA GLY A 40 -10.33 20.25 -1.26
C GLY A 40 -10.83 18.84 -1.54
N ILE A 41 -12.15 18.67 -1.67
CA ILE A 41 -12.79 17.39 -2.01
C ILE A 41 -12.31 16.88 -3.36
N LYS A 42 -12.22 17.76 -4.37
CA LYS A 42 -11.71 17.40 -5.70
C LYS A 42 -10.27 16.88 -5.63
N ILE A 43 -9.40 17.52 -4.85
CA ILE A 43 -8.02 17.06 -4.65
C ILE A 43 -8.01 15.69 -3.98
N GLY A 44 -8.78 15.50 -2.90
CA GLY A 44 -8.86 14.22 -2.19
C GLY A 44 -9.29 13.07 -3.11
N LYS A 45 -10.38 13.25 -3.86
CA LYS A 45 -10.84 12.25 -4.85
C LYS A 45 -9.83 11.99 -5.96
N THR A 46 -9.14 13.03 -6.42
CA THR A 46 -8.09 12.86 -7.43
C THR A 46 -6.96 11.98 -6.86
N TRP A 47 -6.52 12.25 -5.64
CA TRP A 47 -5.49 11.45 -4.96
C TRP A 47 -5.92 10.00 -4.74
N GLU A 48 -7.13 9.77 -4.25
CA GLU A 48 -7.69 8.43 -4.05
C GLU A 48 -7.66 7.61 -5.36
N ASN A 49 -8.12 8.21 -6.46
CA ASN A 49 -8.09 7.55 -7.77
C ASN A 49 -6.67 7.19 -8.23
N HIS A 50 -5.70 8.08 -8.00
CA HIS A 50 -4.30 7.82 -8.37
C HIS A 50 -3.68 6.71 -7.50
N ILE A 51 -4.00 6.68 -6.20
CA ILE A 51 -3.55 5.61 -5.30
C ILE A 51 -4.09 4.26 -5.78
N LEU A 52 -5.40 4.17 -6.05
CA LEU A 52 -6.03 2.95 -6.55
C LEU A 52 -5.43 2.51 -7.89
N GLN A 53 -5.25 3.44 -8.83
CA GLN A 53 -4.63 3.15 -10.12
C GLN A 53 -3.21 2.57 -9.96
N VAL A 54 -2.39 3.15 -9.09
CA VAL A 54 -1.04 2.63 -8.81
C VAL A 54 -1.09 1.25 -8.17
N CYS A 55 -2.03 1.04 -7.24
CA CYS A 55 -2.25 -0.25 -6.58
C CYS A 55 -2.63 -1.35 -7.60
N ASP A 56 -3.53 -1.06 -8.53
CA ASP A 56 -3.95 -1.98 -9.58
C ASP A 56 -2.82 -2.28 -10.57
N GLU A 57 -2.19 -1.23 -11.12
CA GLU A 57 -1.17 -1.36 -12.17
C GLU A 57 0.11 -2.04 -11.67
N TYR A 58 0.55 -1.73 -10.44
CA TYR A 58 1.88 -2.11 -9.97
C TYR A 58 1.88 -3.11 -8.83
N PHE A 59 0.81 -3.19 -8.03
CA PHE A 59 0.79 -3.92 -6.76
C PHE A 59 -0.29 -5.01 -6.68
N PHE A 60 -0.83 -5.45 -7.83
CA PHE A 60 -1.74 -6.60 -7.93
C PHE A 60 -3.02 -6.45 -7.09
N TYR A 61 -3.48 -5.22 -6.84
CA TYR A 61 -4.53 -4.95 -5.85
C TYR A 61 -5.79 -5.80 -6.04
N GLU A 62 -6.35 -5.88 -7.26
CA GLU A 62 -7.49 -6.77 -7.57
C GLU A 62 -7.29 -8.23 -7.13
N GLN A 63 -6.05 -8.74 -7.18
CA GLN A 63 -5.74 -10.14 -6.86
C GLN A 63 -5.49 -10.36 -5.36
N ILE A 64 -5.17 -9.30 -4.62
CA ILE A 64 -4.75 -9.39 -3.21
C ILE A 64 -5.62 -8.57 -2.26
N GLU A 65 -6.66 -7.89 -2.72
CA GLU A 65 -7.55 -7.05 -1.89
C GLU A 65 -8.12 -7.82 -0.67
N ASN A 66 -8.39 -9.12 -0.87
CA ASN A 66 -8.93 -10.00 0.17
C ASN A 66 -7.81 -10.57 1.10
N CYS A 67 -6.54 -10.32 0.77
CA CYS A 67 -5.37 -10.71 1.55
C CYS A 67 -4.99 -9.62 2.55
N ASN A 68 -5.75 -9.49 3.64
CA ASN A 68 -5.48 -8.50 4.67
C ASN A 68 -4.37 -8.99 5.64
N LYS A 69 -3.11 -8.63 5.36
CA LYS A 69 -1.95 -8.99 6.19
C LYS A 69 -1.33 -7.76 6.86
N PRO A 70 -0.84 -7.90 8.11
CA PRO A 70 -0.34 -6.75 8.89
C PRO A 70 1.02 -6.22 8.42
N PHE A 71 1.81 -7.02 7.71
CA PHE A 71 3.12 -6.62 7.16
C PHE A 71 3.46 -7.45 5.92
N ILE A 72 4.36 -6.92 5.08
CA ILE A 72 4.66 -7.48 3.75
C ILE A 72 5.23 -8.91 3.82
N ASP A 73 6.02 -9.22 4.84
CA ASP A 73 6.67 -10.53 5.01
C ASP A 73 5.78 -11.60 5.71
N ALA A 74 4.51 -11.30 5.98
CA ALA A 74 3.62 -12.18 6.76
C ALA A 74 3.37 -13.56 6.12
N LEU A 75 3.65 -13.71 4.83
CA LEU A 75 3.53 -14.97 4.08
C LEU A 75 4.89 -15.56 3.65
N SER A 76 6.00 -14.97 4.09
CA SER A 76 7.35 -15.38 3.69
C SER A 76 7.64 -16.87 3.89
N GLN A 77 7.05 -17.50 4.92
CA GLN A 77 7.20 -18.93 5.18
C GLN A 77 6.67 -19.85 4.06
N TYR A 78 5.76 -19.36 3.21
CA TYR A 78 5.20 -20.12 2.10
C TYR A 78 5.98 -19.90 0.80
N ASP A 79 6.81 -18.85 0.73
CA ASP A 79 7.64 -18.54 -0.42
C ASP A 79 8.80 -19.55 -0.50
N ASP A 80 8.92 -20.24 -1.64
CA ASP A 80 9.97 -21.24 -1.89
C ASP A 80 11.24 -20.63 -2.52
N GLY A 81 11.28 -19.31 -2.67
CA GLY A 81 12.45 -18.62 -3.19
C GLY A 81 12.65 -18.78 -4.70
N ARG A 82 11.71 -19.37 -5.45
CA ARG A 82 11.83 -19.50 -6.91
C ARG A 82 12.12 -18.16 -7.57
N ASP A 83 12.77 -18.20 -8.73
CA ASP A 83 12.86 -17.04 -9.60
C ASP A 83 11.46 -16.70 -10.17
N LEU A 84 11.15 -15.41 -10.16
CA LEU A 84 9.86 -14.85 -10.58
C LEU A 84 9.99 -13.96 -11.83
N THR A 85 11.19 -13.87 -12.43
CA THR A 85 11.44 -12.99 -13.58
C THR A 85 10.51 -13.28 -14.76
N ASP A 86 10.29 -14.57 -15.08
CA ASP A 86 9.39 -15.02 -16.15
C ASP A 86 8.09 -15.64 -15.61
N TYR A 87 7.71 -15.33 -14.37
CA TYR A 87 6.51 -15.89 -13.75
C TYR A 87 5.24 -15.19 -14.24
N ASP A 88 4.32 -15.94 -14.87
CA ASP A 88 3.04 -15.40 -15.31
C ASP A 88 2.01 -15.36 -14.18
N PHE A 89 1.94 -14.22 -13.49
CA PHE A 89 0.96 -13.94 -12.44
C PHE A 89 -0.50 -13.93 -12.92
N LYS A 90 -0.77 -13.78 -14.22
CA LYS A 90 -2.14 -13.80 -14.76
C LYS A 90 -2.66 -15.22 -14.94
N GLN A 91 -1.76 -16.19 -15.11
CA GLN A 91 -2.11 -17.59 -15.39
C GLN A 91 -1.77 -18.55 -14.25
N ASP A 92 -1.31 -18.05 -13.09
CA ASP A 92 -0.95 -18.90 -11.96
C ASP A 92 -2.16 -19.50 -11.21
N GLY A 93 -3.38 -19.10 -11.58
CA GLY A 93 -4.61 -19.59 -10.99
C GLY A 93 -4.73 -19.32 -9.50
N LEU A 94 -4.21 -18.17 -9.02
CA LEU A 94 -4.52 -17.70 -7.66
C LEU A 94 -6.03 -17.58 -7.48
N GLY A 95 -6.55 -18.19 -6.42
CA GLY A 95 -7.97 -18.16 -6.08
C GLY A 95 -8.26 -18.85 -4.76
N PRO A 96 -9.53 -19.03 -4.39
CA PRO A 96 -9.92 -19.85 -3.25
C PRO A 96 -9.63 -21.35 -3.52
N PRO A 97 -9.40 -22.17 -2.47
CA PRO A 97 -9.31 -21.82 -1.04
C PRO A 97 -7.92 -21.32 -0.63
N SER A 98 -7.77 -20.78 0.59
CA SER A 98 -6.48 -20.35 1.15
C SER A 98 -5.63 -21.53 1.65
N ASP A 99 -5.33 -22.46 0.76
CA ASP A 99 -4.38 -23.54 1.00
C ASP A 99 -2.92 -23.05 0.85
N ASP A 100 -1.96 -23.92 1.14
CA ASP A 100 -0.54 -23.55 1.11
C ASP A 100 -0.05 -23.24 -0.31
N ILE A 101 -0.71 -23.77 -1.34
CA ILE A 101 -0.42 -23.46 -2.75
C ILE A 101 -0.81 -22.01 -3.04
N ASN A 102 -2.02 -21.59 -2.68
CA ASN A 102 -2.47 -20.22 -2.89
C ASN A 102 -1.76 -19.22 -1.97
N LYS A 103 -1.41 -19.61 -0.73
CA LYS A 103 -0.55 -18.79 0.14
C LYS A 103 0.84 -18.58 -0.45
N ARG A 104 1.41 -19.58 -1.12
CA ARG A 104 2.69 -19.44 -1.84
C ARG A 104 2.58 -18.44 -3.00
N LYS A 105 1.50 -18.52 -3.80
CA LYS A 105 1.24 -17.54 -4.87
C LYS A 105 1.05 -16.11 -4.34
N LEU A 106 0.41 -15.96 -3.18
CA LEU A 106 0.31 -14.67 -2.48
C LEU A 106 1.68 -14.18 -2.00
N ALA A 107 2.51 -15.09 -1.47
CA ALA A 107 3.88 -14.77 -1.05
C ALA A 107 4.74 -14.26 -2.22
N TYR A 108 4.61 -14.84 -3.41
CA TYR A 108 5.28 -14.34 -4.62
C TYR A 108 4.90 -12.90 -4.94
N ARG A 109 3.61 -12.56 -4.88
CA ARG A 109 3.12 -11.18 -5.10
C ARG A 109 3.69 -10.23 -4.06
N HIS A 110 3.66 -10.61 -2.78
CA HIS A 110 4.29 -9.82 -1.71
C HIS A 110 5.78 -9.60 -1.93
N ARG A 111 6.53 -10.61 -2.36
CA ARG A 111 7.97 -10.49 -2.70
C ARG A 111 8.19 -9.52 -3.85
N VAL A 112 7.38 -9.60 -4.91
CA VAL A 112 7.46 -8.65 -6.04
C VAL A 112 7.09 -7.23 -5.62
N ILE A 113 6.03 -7.06 -4.82
CA ILE A 113 5.63 -5.75 -4.26
C ILE A 113 6.79 -5.14 -3.45
N ALA A 114 7.38 -5.92 -2.54
CA ALA A 114 8.52 -5.47 -1.73
C ALA A 114 9.72 -5.06 -2.60
N GLN A 115 10.03 -5.84 -3.64
CA GLN A 115 11.11 -5.53 -4.58
C GLN A 115 10.83 -4.26 -5.40
N LYS A 116 9.59 -4.08 -5.86
CA LYS A 116 9.18 -2.87 -6.58
C LYS A 116 9.30 -1.64 -5.69
N TYR A 117 8.77 -1.70 -4.47
CA TYR A 117 8.83 -0.59 -3.53
C TYR A 117 10.28 -0.18 -3.22
N LYS A 118 11.19 -1.15 -3.05
CA LYS A 118 12.63 -0.88 -2.83
C LYS A 118 13.35 -0.22 -4.01
N LYS A 119 12.85 -0.40 -5.24
CA LYS A 119 13.45 0.17 -6.46
C LYS A 119 12.96 1.57 -6.77
N VAL A 120 11.84 2.01 -6.19
CA VAL A 120 11.40 3.39 -6.33
C VAL A 120 12.38 4.25 -5.54
N PRO A 121 13.15 5.15 -6.18
CA PRO A 121 13.96 6.09 -5.43
C PRO A 121 12.99 6.93 -4.62
N ILE A 122 12.99 6.73 -3.30
CA ILE A 122 12.41 7.71 -2.39
C ILE A 122 13.19 8.98 -2.71
N ILE A 123 12.51 9.94 -3.33
CA ILE A 123 13.01 11.29 -3.54
C ILE A 123 13.57 11.68 -2.18
N HIS A 124 14.90 11.77 -2.08
CA HIS A 124 15.51 12.12 -0.82
C HIS A 124 14.86 13.44 -0.40
N PRO A 125 14.17 13.49 0.75
CA PRO A 125 13.71 14.76 1.26
C PRO A 125 14.96 15.63 1.43
N PHE A 126 14.87 16.84 0.89
CA PHE A 126 15.88 17.90 0.96
C PHE A 126 16.54 18.00 2.33
#